data_AF-A0A0G2IGL2-F1
#
_entry.id   AF-A0A0G2IGL2-F1
#
_cell.length_a   1.000
_cell.length_b   1.000
_cell.length_c   1.000
_cell.angle_alpha   90.00
_cell.angle_beta   90.00
_cell.angle_gamma   90.00
#
_symmetry.space_group_name_H-M   'P 1'
#
loop_
_entity.id
_entity.type
_entity.pdbx_description
1 polymer ?
#
loop_
_entity_poly.entity_id
_entity_poly.type
_entity_poly.pdbx_seq_one_letter_code
_entity_poly.pdbx_strand_id
1 'polypeptide(L)'
;MRQFDQRTRMLIEATMKDSGTLRLELNDRVETVNKKLKEARQQLERQHREAMSLAIHHHLEQMSAVKNLSDERWQVKEAINSSIVTRKILNALWFSTMSDRFDDIKPAHQETFEWVFTKPVERELANCTFMDWMEGDNGIYWACLYRRPASLCLIDGLDEYEASEEKHFELSKILKEAAGSSNFKIVVSSRPETPFEVTFGNCDKMRLHELTRNDRKVYVADVLNRHWRIRFLVDQADDGEQAKDGLIDCAVEMSGGIFLWLKLVAAALVEELNTCDTFADLQAVLEQFPRGLEELYRHMLQRIPEQRRIKGAQIIQLVRCSMAVSEMKAQWISKISPPPPMSAHALSVAHTNYTNIVNRNRKALRPEESEDAIRKVDYLLRSHCAGLLELKDYEEMARADADAAAEREIQDPEVVFLHKSVIDFIDHPDAQPQLLSSHRGIVINNGKLSIA
;
A
#
# COMPACT_ATOMS: atom_id res chain seq x y z
N MET A 1 -93.70 74.37 -33.77
CA MET A 1 -93.00 74.46 -32.46
C MET A 1 -93.98 75.01 -31.44
N ARG A 2 -94.26 74.30 -30.33
CA ARG A 2 -94.93 74.91 -29.16
C ARG A 2 -93.85 75.23 -28.12
N GLN A 3 -93.78 76.49 -27.69
CA GLN A 3 -92.83 76.93 -26.67
C GLN A 3 -93.29 76.43 -25.29
N PHE A 4 -92.36 75.91 -24.49
CA PHE A 4 -92.63 75.56 -23.09
C PHE A 4 -92.79 76.83 -22.23
N ASP A 5 -93.74 76.78 -21.29
CA ASP A 5 -93.99 77.85 -20.33
C ASP A 5 -92.76 78.13 -19.44
N GLN A 6 -92.61 79.40 -19.04
CA GLN A 6 -91.47 79.90 -18.29
C GLN A 6 -91.33 79.22 -16.91
N ARG A 7 -92.46 78.85 -16.30
CA ARG A 7 -92.49 78.11 -15.04
C ARG A 7 -91.98 76.67 -15.20
N THR A 8 -92.32 76.01 -16.31
CA THR A 8 -91.84 74.66 -16.62
C THR A 8 -90.33 74.64 -16.88
N ARG A 9 -89.78 75.66 -17.55
CA ARG A 9 -88.33 75.79 -17.77
C ARG A 9 -87.55 75.93 -16.46
N MET A 10 -87.99 76.81 -15.56
CA MET A 10 -87.35 76.97 -14.24
C MET A 10 -87.40 75.68 -13.41
N LEU A 11 -88.49 74.91 -13.47
CA LEU A 11 -88.59 73.63 -12.75
C LEU A 11 -87.62 72.57 -13.30
N ILE A 12 -87.44 72.54 -14.62
CA ILE A 12 -86.49 71.63 -15.30
C ILE A 12 -85.05 72.05 -14.99
N GLU A 13 -84.70 73.34 -15.02
CA GLU A 13 -83.35 73.80 -14.64
C GLU A 13 -83.05 73.52 -13.17
N ALA A 14 -84.00 73.74 -12.26
CA ALA A 14 -83.82 73.44 -10.83
C ALA A 14 -83.59 71.94 -10.60
N THR A 15 -84.43 71.08 -11.19
CA THR A 15 -84.29 69.61 -11.03
C THR A 15 -83.05 69.05 -11.75
N MET A 16 -82.64 69.61 -12.89
CA MET A 16 -81.37 69.23 -13.53
C MET A 16 -80.15 69.66 -12.70
N LYS A 17 -80.18 70.84 -12.07
CA LYS A 17 -79.10 71.33 -11.21
C LYS A 17 -78.99 70.52 -9.92
N ASP A 18 -80.12 70.16 -9.32
CA ASP A 18 -80.18 69.30 -8.13
C ASP A 18 -79.69 67.86 -8.46
N SER A 19 -80.16 67.29 -9.58
CA SER A 19 -79.68 66.01 -10.10
C SER A 19 -78.19 66.00 -10.45
N GLY A 20 -77.66 67.11 -10.96
CA GLY A 20 -76.23 67.30 -11.21
C GLY A 20 -75.40 67.30 -9.93
N THR A 21 -75.87 68.00 -8.89
CA THR A 21 -75.22 68.05 -7.57
C THR A 21 -75.21 66.67 -6.91
N LEU A 22 -76.36 65.97 -6.90
CA LEU A 22 -76.48 64.61 -6.38
C LEU A 22 -75.57 63.61 -7.12
N ARG A 23 -75.39 63.76 -8.44
CA ARG A 23 -74.45 62.93 -9.21
C ARG A 23 -72.99 63.15 -8.80
N LEU A 24 -72.60 64.39 -8.51
CA LEU A 24 -71.24 64.71 -8.05
C LEU A 24 -70.97 64.14 -6.66
N GLU A 25 -71.88 64.34 -5.70
CA GLU A 25 -71.77 63.74 -4.36
C GLU A 25 -71.76 62.21 -4.38
N LEU A 26 -72.57 61.59 -5.24
CA LEU A 26 -72.59 60.14 -5.41
C LEU A 26 -71.26 59.63 -5.97
N ASN A 27 -70.68 60.34 -6.95
CA ASN A 27 -69.41 59.97 -7.55
C ASN A 27 -68.23 60.09 -6.56
N ASP A 28 -68.17 61.17 -5.79
CA ASP A 28 -67.17 61.38 -4.73
C ASP A 28 -67.25 60.32 -3.61
N ARG A 29 -68.47 59.92 -3.21
CA ARG A 29 -68.69 58.82 -2.27
C ARG A 29 -68.26 57.47 -2.84
N VAL A 30 -68.53 57.19 -4.13
CA VAL A 30 -68.08 55.97 -4.81
C VAL A 30 -66.56 55.93 -4.89
N GLU A 31 -65.92 57.04 -5.22
CA GLU A 31 -64.46 57.15 -5.31
C GLU A 31 -63.80 56.98 -3.92
N THR A 32 -64.36 57.58 -2.89
CA THR A 32 -63.95 57.37 -1.48
C THR A 32 -64.08 55.92 -1.03
N VAL A 33 -65.18 55.24 -1.37
CA VAL A 33 -65.39 53.81 -1.05
C VAL A 33 -64.39 52.93 -1.81
N ASN A 34 -64.17 53.18 -3.11
CA ASN A 34 -63.19 52.46 -3.92
C ASN A 34 -61.76 52.62 -3.38
N LYS A 35 -61.39 53.82 -2.92
CA LYS A 35 -60.10 54.07 -2.26
C LYS A 35 -59.94 53.23 -0.98
N LYS A 36 -60.92 53.27 -0.08
CA LYS A 36 -60.90 52.46 1.16
C LYS A 36 -60.87 50.95 0.89
N LEU A 37 -61.59 50.49 -0.14
CA LEU A 37 -61.59 49.07 -0.54
C LEU A 37 -60.21 48.63 -1.03
N LYS A 38 -59.52 49.50 -1.79
CA LYS A 38 -58.15 49.25 -2.28
C LYS A 38 -57.13 49.20 -1.13
N GLU A 39 -57.22 50.13 -0.19
CA GLU A 39 -56.37 50.16 1.02
C GLU A 39 -56.58 48.91 1.89
N ALA A 40 -57.83 48.54 2.18
CA ALA A 40 -58.16 47.34 2.95
C ALA A 40 -57.66 46.05 2.27
N ARG A 41 -57.79 45.95 0.94
CA ARG A 41 -57.28 44.81 0.17
C ARG A 41 -55.75 44.71 0.23
N GLN A 42 -55.03 45.82 0.08
CA GLN A 42 -53.57 45.83 0.21
C GLN A 42 -53.10 45.41 1.60
N GLN A 43 -53.82 45.82 2.66
CA GLN A 43 -53.52 45.43 4.03
C GLN A 43 -53.76 43.93 4.28
N LEU A 44 -54.88 43.38 3.78
CA LEU A 44 -55.17 41.95 3.86
C LEU A 44 -54.13 41.11 3.11
N GLU A 45 -53.72 41.52 1.90
CA GLU A 45 -52.66 40.86 1.14
C GLU A 45 -51.30 40.92 1.86
N ARG A 46 -51.01 41.99 2.62
CA ARG A 46 -49.79 42.09 3.43
C ARG A 46 -49.82 41.10 4.61
N GLN A 47 -50.93 41.07 5.36
CA GLN A 47 -51.12 40.13 6.47
C GLN A 47 -51.09 38.67 6.00
N HIS A 48 -51.67 38.37 4.84
CA HIS A 48 -51.63 37.02 4.26
C HIS A 48 -50.20 36.59 3.88
N ARG A 49 -49.40 37.49 3.28
CA ARG A 49 -47.97 37.22 2.99
C ARG A 49 -47.15 37.02 4.27
N GLU A 50 -47.36 37.85 5.29
CA GLU A 50 -46.70 37.73 6.60
C GLU A 50 -47.04 36.39 7.28
N ALA A 51 -48.32 36.03 7.35
CA ALA A 51 -48.78 34.77 7.94
C ALA A 51 -48.29 33.54 7.17
N MET A 52 -48.28 33.58 5.83
CA MET A 52 -47.80 32.48 5.00
C MET A 52 -46.28 32.31 5.12
N SER A 53 -45.52 33.40 5.22
CA SER A 53 -44.08 33.36 5.52
C SER A 53 -43.79 32.71 6.87
N LEU A 54 -44.53 33.11 7.91
CA LEU A 54 -44.38 32.55 9.26
C LEU A 54 -44.70 31.04 9.29
N ALA A 55 -45.77 30.61 8.60
CA ALA A 55 -46.16 29.22 8.50
C ALA A 55 -45.12 28.37 7.74
N ILE A 56 -44.55 28.90 6.66
CA ILE A 56 -43.47 28.24 5.91
C ILE A 56 -42.21 28.11 6.78
N HIS A 57 -41.79 29.17 7.47
CA HIS A 57 -40.65 29.11 8.38
C HIS A 57 -40.85 28.06 9.48
N HIS A 58 -42.00 28.07 10.16
CA HIS A 58 -42.28 27.11 11.21
C HIS A 58 -42.36 25.66 10.70
N HIS A 59 -42.89 25.44 9.49
CA HIS A 59 -42.90 24.12 8.88
C HIS A 59 -41.48 23.64 8.53
N LEU A 60 -40.62 24.52 8.00
CA LEU A 60 -39.22 24.21 7.70
C LEU A 60 -38.41 23.91 8.98
N GLU A 61 -38.65 24.64 10.07
CA GLU A 61 -38.05 24.34 11.39
C GLU A 61 -38.49 22.97 11.93
N GLN A 62 -39.80 22.65 11.87
CA GLN A 62 -40.29 21.34 12.30
C GLN A 62 -39.70 20.20 11.43
N MET A 63 -39.62 20.40 10.11
CA MET A 63 -39.01 19.42 9.20
C MET A 63 -37.50 19.24 9.46
N SER A 64 -36.77 20.31 9.80
CA SER A 64 -35.34 20.20 10.13
C SER A 64 -35.12 19.44 11.44
N ALA A 65 -35.93 19.70 12.47
CA ALA A 65 -35.86 18.97 13.74
C ALA A 65 -36.15 17.46 13.59
N VAL A 66 -37.19 17.10 12.82
CA VAL A 66 -37.52 15.68 12.53
C VAL A 66 -36.40 15.01 11.72
N LYS A 67 -35.80 15.73 10.76
CA LYS A 67 -34.68 15.21 9.98
C LYS A 67 -33.45 14.95 10.85
N ASN A 68 -33.06 15.91 11.68
CA ASN A 68 -31.93 15.80 12.62
C ASN A 68 -32.09 14.59 13.56
N LEU A 69 -33.28 14.41 14.16
CA LEU A 69 -33.58 13.25 15.00
C LEU A 69 -33.47 11.90 14.25
N SER A 70 -33.77 11.89 12.94
CA SER A 70 -33.59 10.69 12.11
C SER A 70 -32.12 10.43 11.77
N ASP A 71 -31.35 11.49 11.49
CA ASP A 71 -29.91 11.42 11.20
C ASP A 71 -29.11 11.01 12.45
N GLU A 72 -29.41 11.56 13.64
CA GLU A 72 -28.81 11.14 14.92
C GLU A 72 -29.09 9.65 15.23
N ARG A 73 -30.35 9.22 15.08
CA ARG A 73 -30.75 7.83 15.32
C ARG A 73 -30.09 6.86 14.33
N TRP A 74 -29.85 7.31 13.09
CA TRP A 74 -29.10 6.54 12.10
C TRP A 74 -27.61 6.45 12.48
N GLN A 75 -26.96 7.58 12.80
CA GLN A 75 -25.56 7.64 13.22
C GLN A 75 -25.26 6.73 14.43
N VAL A 76 -26.10 6.72 15.46
CA VAL A 76 -25.92 5.84 16.63
C VAL A 76 -26.00 4.36 16.23
N LYS A 77 -26.97 3.99 15.38
CA LYS A 77 -27.12 2.60 14.91
C LYS A 77 -25.95 2.17 14.02
N GLU A 78 -25.45 3.08 13.19
CA GLU A 78 -24.31 2.88 12.29
C GLU A 78 -22.99 2.75 13.08
N ALA A 79 -22.77 3.57 14.11
CA ALA A 79 -21.61 3.49 15.00
C ALA A 79 -21.59 2.19 15.84
N ILE A 80 -22.75 1.76 16.37
CA ILE A 80 -22.86 0.47 17.08
C ILE A 80 -22.52 -0.69 16.15
N ASN A 81 -23.05 -0.68 14.92
CA ASN A 81 -22.78 -1.74 13.94
C ASN A 81 -21.29 -1.75 13.53
N SER A 82 -20.69 -0.56 13.35
CA SER A 82 -19.25 -0.40 13.13
C SER A 82 -18.44 -1.07 14.24
N SER A 83 -18.70 -0.72 15.51
CA SER A 83 -18.00 -1.25 16.68
C SER A 83 -18.09 -2.79 16.81
N ILE A 84 -19.26 -3.37 16.52
CA ILE A 84 -19.45 -4.83 16.52
C ILE A 84 -18.64 -5.50 15.40
N VAL A 85 -18.64 -4.94 14.20
CA VAL A 85 -17.87 -5.43 13.06
C VAL A 85 -16.36 -5.30 13.31
N THR A 86 -15.90 -4.15 13.81
CA THR A 86 -14.51 -3.94 14.25
C THR A 86 -14.08 -5.00 15.24
N ARG A 87 -14.89 -5.25 16.29
CA ARG A 87 -14.57 -6.27 17.31
C ARG A 87 -14.47 -7.67 16.71
N LYS A 88 -15.34 -8.03 15.76
CA LYS A 88 -15.25 -9.33 15.06
C LYS A 88 -13.98 -9.44 14.22
N ILE A 89 -13.65 -8.42 13.44
CA ILE A 89 -12.42 -8.39 12.62
C ILE A 89 -11.18 -8.48 13.53
N LEU A 90 -11.09 -7.63 14.56
CA LEU A 90 -9.98 -7.63 15.50
C LEU A 90 -9.83 -8.98 16.22
N ASN A 91 -10.92 -9.61 16.65
CA ASN A 91 -10.88 -10.92 17.27
C ASN A 91 -10.44 -12.03 16.30
N ALA A 92 -10.80 -11.94 15.01
CA ALA A 92 -10.45 -12.92 13.98
C ALA A 92 -8.99 -12.75 13.50
N LEU A 93 -8.50 -11.52 13.44
CA LEU A 93 -7.11 -11.19 13.11
C LEU A 93 -6.15 -11.29 14.32
N TRP A 94 -6.66 -11.52 15.54
CA TRP A 94 -5.83 -11.55 16.73
C TRP A 94 -4.93 -12.80 16.78
N PHE A 95 -3.63 -12.58 16.98
CA PHE A 95 -2.64 -13.61 17.28
C PHE A 95 -1.70 -13.14 18.40
N SER A 96 -1.05 -14.09 19.09
CA SER A 96 -0.40 -13.84 20.39
C SER A 96 0.78 -12.86 20.37
N THR A 97 1.42 -12.66 19.21
CA THR A 97 2.57 -11.75 19.01
C THR A 97 2.18 -10.44 18.30
N MET A 98 0.88 -10.17 18.12
CA MET A 98 0.37 -8.98 17.42
C MET A 98 0.74 -7.67 18.14
N SER A 99 0.93 -7.72 19.47
CA SER A 99 1.35 -6.56 20.27
C SER A 99 2.86 -6.31 20.23
N ASP A 100 3.69 -7.32 19.96
CA ASP A 100 5.14 -7.28 20.17
C ASP A 100 5.82 -6.16 19.37
N ARG A 101 5.36 -5.90 18.13
CA ARG A 101 5.83 -4.77 17.30
C ARG A 101 5.15 -3.44 17.60
N PHE A 102 4.03 -3.43 18.32
CA PHE A 102 3.32 -2.22 18.75
C PHE A 102 3.87 -1.69 20.09
N ASP A 103 4.24 -2.59 21.00
CA ASP A 103 4.84 -2.25 22.30
C ASP A 103 6.25 -1.64 22.17
N ASP A 104 6.95 -1.91 21.05
CA ASP A 104 8.20 -1.26 20.65
C ASP A 104 8.00 0.16 20.04
N ILE A 105 6.76 0.57 19.71
CA ILE A 105 6.48 1.90 19.17
C ILE A 105 6.35 2.91 20.33
N LYS A 106 7.33 3.83 20.41
CA LYS A 106 7.33 4.90 21.42
C LYS A 106 6.04 5.74 21.37
N PRO A 107 5.59 6.36 22.49
CA PRO A 107 4.23 6.91 22.64
C PRO A 107 3.81 8.10 21.75
N ALA A 108 4.61 8.49 20.76
CA ALA A 108 4.38 9.67 19.92
C ALA A 108 3.40 9.46 18.75
N HIS A 109 2.84 8.25 18.56
CA HIS A 109 2.03 7.91 17.38
C HIS A 109 0.50 7.92 17.56
N GLN A 110 -0.03 8.20 18.75
CA GLN A 110 -1.47 8.04 19.04
C GLN A 110 -2.41 9.08 18.38
N GLU A 111 -1.91 10.09 17.65
CA GLU A 111 -2.74 11.18 17.07
C GLU A 111 -2.54 11.42 15.55
N THR A 112 -1.80 10.55 14.83
CA THR A 112 -0.94 11.06 13.73
C THR A 112 -1.63 11.54 12.42
N PHE A 113 -2.76 10.99 11.92
CA PHE A 113 -3.15 11.22 10.48
C PHE A 113 -4.63 11.42 10.09
N GLU A 114 -5.58 11.61 11.01
CA GLU A 114 -7.01 11.39 10.68
C GLU A 114 -7.82 12.54 10.06
N TRP A 115 -7.20 13.69 9.73
CA TRP A 115 -7.93 14.91 9.29
C TRP A 115 -7.69 15.38 7.85
N VAL A 116 -6.71 14.81 7.13
CA VAL A 116 -6.15 15.45 5.92
C VAL A 116 -6.90 15.15 4.60
N PHE A 117 -7.66 14.05 4.51
CA PHE A 117 -8.20 13.52 3.24
C PHE A 117 -9.65 13.94 2.90
N THR A 118 -10.25 14.85 3.67
CA THR A 118 -11.71 14.84 3.83
C THR A 118 -12.30 16.26 4.01
N LYS A 119 -13.57 16.46 3.60
CA LYS A 119 -14.19 17.79 3.32
C LYS A 119 -15.12 18.29 4.47
N PRO A 120 -15.16 19.63 4.76
CA PRO A 120 -15.78 20.30 5.92
C PRO A 120 -17.00 19.70 6.60
N VAL A 121 -17.05 19.90 7.93
CA VAL A 121 -18.21 19.75 8.81
C VAL A 121 -19.16 20.91 8.43
N GLU A 122 -19.38 21.99 9.19
CA GLU A 122 -20.19 23.11 8.67
C GLU A 122 -19.63 23.71 7.37
N ARG A 123 -20.54 23.97 6.42
CA ARG A 123 -20.24 24.23 5.00
C ARG A 123 -20.11 25.72 4.63
N GLU A 124 -19.96 26.61 5.62
CA GLU A 124 -19.84 28.06 5.39
C GLU A 124 -18.38 28.57 5.40
N LEU A 125 -17.38 27.69 5.64
CA LEU A 125 -16.01 28.11 5.96
C LEU A 125 -14.87 27.59 5.06
N ALA A 126 -15.13 26.81 4.00
CA ALA A 126 -14.06 26.44 3.06
C ALA A 126 -14.49 26.46 1.59
N ASN A 127 -13.66 27.11 0.77
CA ASN A 127 -13.93 27.40 -0.64
C ASN A 127 -13.30 26.41 -1.63
N CYS A 128 -12.45 25.49 -1.16
CA CYS A 128 -11.76 24.47 -1.96
C CYS A 128 -11.40 23.26 -1.07
N THR A 129 -10.94 22.16 -1.67
CA THR A 129 -10.59 20.92 -0.96
C THR A 129 -9.24 20.36 -1.40
N PHE A 130 -8.64 19.41 -0.68
CA PHE A 130 -7.20 19.05 -0.83
C PHE A 130 -6.82 18.66 -2.26
N MET A 131 -7.72 17.96 -2.94
CA MET A 131 -7.54 17.54 -4.33
C MET A 131 -7.76 18.71 -5.30
N ASP A 132 -8.74 19.59 -5.04
CA ASP A 132 -8.97 20.81 -5.83
C ASP A 132 -7.78 21.80 -5.71
N TRP A 133 -7.01 21.70 -4.62
CA TRP A 133 -5.75 22.40 -4.43
C TRP A 133 -4.58 21.71 -5.17
N MET A 134 -4.46 20.38 -5.10
CA MET A 134 -3.39 19.63 -5.80
C MET A 134 -3.52 19.67 -7.34
N GLU A 135 -4.71 19.85 -7.89
CA GLU A 135 -4.93 20.00 -9.34
C GLU A 135 -4.84 21.46 -9.82
N GLY A 136 -4.54 22.43 -8.95
CA GLY A 136 -4.44 23.85 -9.30
C GLY A 136 -3.09 24.48 -8.87
N ASP A 137 -2.75 25.63 -9.47
CA ASP A 137 -1.44 26.29 -9.30
C ASP A 137 -1.22 26.97 -7.91
N ASN A 138 -1.98 26.60 -6.88
CA ASN A 138 -1.88 27.19 -5.54
C ASN A 138 -0.90 26.41 -4.65
N GLY A 139 -0.19 27.09 -3.74
CA GLY A 139 0.86 26.47 -2.92
C GLY A 139 0.47 25.99 -1.51
N ILE A 140 -0.72 26.30 -0.98
CA ILE A 140 -1.15 25.97 0.40
C ILE A 140 -2.65 25.60 0.47
N TYR A 141 -3.03 24.64 1.33
CA TYR A 141 -4.40 24.13 1.56
C TYR A 141 -4.81 24.03 3.06
N TRP A 142 -6.12 24.07 3.37
CA TRP A 142 -6.70 24.00 4.74
C TRP A 142 -8.11 23.33 4.76
N ALA A 143 -8.45 22.50 5.79
CA ALA A 143 -9.59 21.55 5.78
C ALA A 143 -10.41 21.37 7.10
N CYS A 144 -11.58 20.68 7.02
CA CYS A 144 -12.50 20.26 8.11
C CYS A 144 -13.36 19.03 7.64
N LEU A 145 -14.43 18.53 8.31
CA LEU A 145 -14.94 17.14 8.03
C LEU A 145 -16.43 16.66 8.35
N TYR A 146 -17.41 16.50 7.40
CA TYR A 146 -18.83 16.02 7.70
C TYR A 146 -19.33 14.59 7.40
N ARG A 147 -18.81 13.78 6.46
CA ARG A 147 -19.29 12.38 6.28
C ARG A 147 -18.14 11.46 5.90
N ARG A 148 -17.91 10.42 6.73
CA ARG A 148 -16.77 9.49 6.64
C ARG A 148 -17.26 8.04 6.55
N PRO A 149 -16.65 7.15 5.73
CA PRO A 149 -16.38 5.81 6.23
C PRO A 149 -15.45 5.96 7.44
N ALA A 150 -15.92 5.55 8.62
CA ALA A 150 -15.22 5.76 9.88
C ALA A 150 -13.81 5.15 9.93
N SER A 151 -13.49 4.16 9.09
CA SER A 151 -12.13 3.58 9.03
C SER A 151 -11.76 3.03 7.65
N LEU A 152 -10.49 3.22 7.28
CA LEU A 152 -9.81 2.48 6.20
C LEU A 152 -9.02 1.33 6.82
N CYS A 153 -9.22 0.11 6.31
CA CYS A 153 -8.47 -1.07 6.72
C CYS A 153 -7.61 -1.55 5.54
N LEU A 154 -6.29 -1.61 5.75
CA LEU A 154 -5.33 -2.18 4.80
C LEU A 154 -4.79 -3.45 5.43
N ILE A 155 -4.94 -4.59 4.74
CA ILE A 155 -4.41 -5.88 5.17
C ILE A 155 -3.44 -6.35 4.09
N ASP A 156 -2.17 -6.46 4.45
CA ASP A 156 -1.13 -6.99 3.58
C ASP A 156 -0.84 -8.45 3.96
N GLY A 157 -0.86 -9.37 3.00
CA GLY A 157 -0.59 -10.79 3.21
C GLY A 157 -1.67 -11.53 4.00
N LEU A 158 -2.94 -11.49 3.59
CA LEU A 158 -4.01 -12.22 4.29
C LEU A 158 -3.78 -13.75 4.33
N ASP A 159 -3.05 -14.31 3.37
CA ASP A 159 -2.60 -15.71 3.35
C ASP A 159 -1.51 -16.02 4.39
N GLU A 160 -0.79 -15.02 4.93
CA GLU A 160 0.20 -15.24 6.01
C GLU A 160 -0.47 -15.56 7.37
N TYR A 161 -1.80 -15.48 7.47
CA TYR A 161 -2.53 -15.91 8.67
C TYR A 161 -2.55 -17.44 8.77
N GLU A 162 -1.59 -18.02 9.52
CA GLU A 162 -1.48 -19.46 9.77
C GLU A 162 -2.75 -20.04 10.43
N ALA A 163 -3.66 -20.54 9.61
CA ALA A 163 -4.97 -21.02 10.03
C ALA A 163 -5.49 -22.12 9.08
N SER A 164 -6.56 -22.81 9.49
CA SER A 164 -7.23 -23.77 8.60
C SER A 164 -7.98 -23.03 7.48
N GLU A 165 -8.16 -23.71 6.34
CA GLU A 165 -8.92 -23.20 5.19
C GLU A 165 -10.33 -22.71 5.60
N GLU A 166 -10.99 -23.42 6.52
CA GLU A 166 -12.28 -23.02 7.11
C GLU A 166 -12.23 -21.63 7.78
N LYS A 167 -11.14 -21.30 8.48
CA LYS A 167 -10.94 -19.98 9.11
C LYS A 167 -10.62 -18.91 8.09
N HIS A 168 -9.91 -19.22 7.01
CA HIS A 168 -9.71 -18.30 5.89
C HIS A 168 -11.04 -17.97 5.20
N PHE A 169 -11.94 -18.95 5.03
CA PHE A 169 -13.31 -18.74 4.57
C PHE A 169 -14.13 -17.88 5.55
N GLU A 170 -14.03 -18.13 6.85
CA GLU A 170 -14.71 -17.30 7.87
C GLU A 170 -14.21 -15.84 7.86
N LEU A 171 -12.89 -15.65 7.88
CA LEU A 171 -12.25 -14.35 7.90
C LEU A 171 -12.55 -13.54 6.62
N SER A 172 -12.39 -14.15 5.45
CA SER A 172 -12.70 -13.48 4.17
C SER A 172 -14.18 -13.11 4.07
N LYS A 173 -15.10 -13.93 4.60
CA LYS A 173 -16.52 -13.60 4.68
C LYS A 173 -16.79 -12.44 5.63
N ILE A 174 -16.18 -12.40 6.81
CA ILE A 174 -16.29 -11.27 7.76
C ILE A 174 -15.80 -9.97 7.10
N LEU A 175 -14.66 -10.00 6.41
CA LEU A 175 -14.11 -8.83 5.69
C LEU A 175 -15.07 -8.37 4.57
N LYS A 176 -15.66 -9.30 3.83
CA LYS A 176 -16.65 -8.98 2.78
C LYS A 176 -17.94 -8.39 3.35
N GLU A 177 -18.46 -8.92 4.45
CA GLU A 177 -19.62 -8.36 5.15
C GLU A 177 -19.33 -6.95 5.69
N ALA A 178 -18.12 -6.72 6.23
CA ALA A 178 -17.68 -5.42 6.71
C ALA A 178 -17.56 -4.37 5.60
N ALA A 179 -16.96 -4.75 4.47
CA ALA A 179 -16.84 -3.90 3.27
C ALA A 179 -18.20 -3.56 2.62
N GLY A 180 -19.25 -4.34 2.92
CA GLY A 180 -20.63 -4.01 2.55
C GLY A 180 -21.27 -2.88 3.36
N SER A 181 -20.60 -2.39 4.41
CA SER A 181 -21.07 -1.26 5.23
C SER A 181 -20.48 0.07 4.77
N SER A 182 -21.21 1.17 5.00
CA SER A 182 -20.77 2.54 4.74
C SER A 182 -19.60 3.00 5.61
N ASN A 183 -19.26 2.27 6.67
CA ASN A 183 -18.21 2.63 7.63
C ASN A 183 -16.80 2.19 7.23
N PHE A 184 -16.66 1.15 6.43
CA PHE A 184 -15.36 0.55 6.12
C PHE A 184 -15.03 0.64 4.64
N LYS A 185 -13.82 1.10 4.36
CA LYS A 185 -13.10 0.76 3.12
C LYS A 185 -12.06 -0.27 3.49
N ILE A 186 -12.02 -1.39 2.78
CA ILE A 186 -11.06 -2.47 3.03
C ILE A 186 -10.29 -2.75 1.74
N VAL A 187 -8.97 -2.77 1.84
CA VAL A 187 -8.06 -3.25 0.79
C VAL A 187 -7.29 -4.42 1.38
N VAL A 188 -7.22 -5.51 0.62
CA VAL A 188 -6.58 -6.76 1.03
C VAL A 188 -5.62 -7.18 -0.08
N SER A 189 -4.38 -7.53 0.27
CA SER A 189 -3.51 -8.33 -0.59
C SER A 189 -3.49 -9.79 -0.11
N SER A 190 -3.43 -10.73 -1.03
CA SER A 190 -3.21 -12.15 -0.73
C SER A 190 -2.69 -12.92 -1.95
N ARG A 191 -2.18 -14.12 -1.72
CA ARG A 191 -2.11 -15.17 -2.74
C ARG A 191 -3.51 -15.55 -3.26
N PRO A 192 -3.64 -16.06 -4.50
CA PRO A 192 -4.91 -16.46 -5.10
C PRO A 192 -5.39 -17.83 -4.58
N GLU A 193 -5.49 -18.00 -3.27
CA GLU A 193 -5.94 -19.24 -2.64
C GLU A 193 -7.46 -19.39 -2.73
N THR A 194 -7.94 -20.63 -2.70
CA THR A 194 -9.36 -20.99 -2.87
C THR A 194 -10.31 -20.17 -2.00
N PRO A 195 -10.06 -19.96 -0.67
CA PRO A 195 -10.97 -19.17 0.17
C PRO A 195 -11.15 -17.73 -0.30
N PHE A 196 -10.08 -17.13 -0.81
CA PHE A 196 -10.03 -15.72 -1.19
C PHE A 196 -10.58 -15.50 -2.60
N GLU A 197 -10.25 -16.32 -3.60
CA GLU A 197 -10.83 -16.21 -4.95
C GLU A 197 -12.33 -16.57 -4.96
N VAL A 198 -12.79 -17.53 -4.14
CA VAL A 198 -14.23 -17.83 -4.00
C VAL A 198 -14.97 -16.66 -3.33
N THR A 199 -14.42 -16.12 -2.23
CA THR A 199 -15.12 -15.10 -1.46
C THR A 199 -15.05 -13.72 -2.11
N PHE A 200 -13.88 -13.29 -2.59
CA PHE A 200 -13.65 -11.98 -3.20
C PHE A 200 -13.77 -11.98 -4.73
N GLY A 201 -14.13 -13.10 -5.37
CA GLY A 201 -14.15 -13.23 -6.84
C GLY A 201 -15.00 -12.19 -7.60
N ASN A 202 -16.02 -11.63 -6.95
CA ASN A 202 -16.92 -10.58 -7.48
C ASN A 202 -16.56 -9.16 -6.99
N CYS A 203 -15.46 -8.98 -6.27
CA CYS A 203 -14.95 -7.68 -5.84
C CYS A 203 -13.97 -7.12 -6.89
N ASP A 204 -13.75 -5.81 -6.87
CA ASP A 204 -12.68 -5.19 -7.66
C ASP A 204 -11.34 -5.80 -7.22
N LYS A 205 -10.59 -6.37 -8.17
CA LYS A 205 -9.32 -7.06 -7.91
C LYS A 205 -8.24 -6.65 -8.88
N MET A 206 -7.02 -6.55 -8.35
CA MET A 206 -5.83 -6.15 -9.09
C MET A 206 -4.79 -7.26 -9.00
N ARG A 207 -4.48 -7.92 -10.12
CA ARG A 207 -3.44 -8.95 -10.17
C ARG A 207 -2.08 -8.31 -10.45
N LEU A 208 -1.36 -7.99 -9.38
CA LEU A 208 -0.04 -7.33 -9.44
C LEU A 208 0.95 -8.05 -10.37
N HIS A 209 0.92 -9.38 -10.43
CA HIS A 209 1.80 -10.16 -11.31
C HIS A 209 1.48 -10.01 -12.82
N GLU A 210 0.22 -9.71 -13.16
CA GLU A 210 -0.21 -9.41 -14.54
C GLU A 210 0.22 -7.98 -14.92
N LEU A 211 -0.01 -7.00 -14.04
CA LEU A 211 0.37 -5.59 -14.28
C LEU A 211 1.88 -5.41 -14.42
N THR A 212 2.66 -6.02 -13.52
CA THR A 212 4.13 -5.94 -13.55
C THR A 212 4.77 -6.80 -14.64
N ARG A 213 3.98 -7.48 -15.51
CA ARG A 213 4.54 -8.32 -16.59
C ARG A 213 5.39 -7.49 -17.56
N ASN A 214 4.98 -6.27 -17.88
CA ASN A 214 5.74 -5.40 -18.76
C ASN A 214 7.07 -4.98 -18.13
N ASP A 215 7.05 -4.57 -16.86
CA ASP A 215 8.25 -4.15 -16.11
C ASP A 215 9.25 -5.32 -15.98
N ARG A 216 8.75 -6.54 -15.77
CA ARG A 216 9.57 -7.77 -15.80
C ARG A 216 10.21 -8.01 -17.17
N LYS A 217 9.51 -7.80 -18.29
CA LYS A 217 10.11 -7.88 -19.64
C LYS A 217 11.20 -6.82 -19.82
N VAL A 218 10.91 -5.57 -19.48
CA VAL A 218 11.86 -4.44 -19.61
C VAL A 218 13.12 -4.69 -18.77
N TYR A 219 12.97 -5.20 -17.54
CA TYR A 219 14.08 -5.57 -16.68
C TYR A 219 15.00 -6.63 -17.30
N VAL A 220 14.44 -7.75 -17.78
CA VAL A 220 15.25 -8.83 -18.41
C VAL A 220 15.91 -8.32 -19.69
N ALA A 221 15.18 -7.55 -20.52
CA ALA A 221 15.72 -6.96 -21.73
C ALA A 221 16.92 -6.04 -21.42
N ASP A 222 16.82 -5.15 -20.43
CA ASP A 222 17.93 -4.27 -20.01
C ASP A 222 19.13 -5.07 -19.47
N VAL A 223 18.89 -6.05 -18.60
CA VAL A 223 19.96 -6.93 -18.07
C VAL A 223 20.71 -7.66 -19.18
N LEU A 224 19.98 -8.25 -20.14
CA LEU A 224 20.57 -8.97 -21.27
C LEU A 224 21.27 -8.01 -22.26
N ASN A 225 20.64 -6.90 -22.64
CA ASN A 225 21.18 -5.96 -23.63
C ASN A 225 22.48 -5.27 -23.19
N ARG A 226 22.78 -5.22 -21.87
CA ARG A 226 24.08 -4.76 -21.35
C ARG A 226 25.24 -5.67 -21.75
N HIS A 227 24.98 -6.94 -22.04
CA HIS A 227 26.01 -7.88 -22.48
C HIS A 227 26.16 -7.86 -24.00
N TRP A 228 27.35 -7.46 -24.47
CA TRP A 228 27.65 -7.26 -25.91
C TRP A 228 27.23 -8.43 -26.81
N ARG A 229 27.30 -9.67 -26.30
CA ARG A 229 27.00 -10.90 -27.05
C ARG A 229 25.52 -11.02 -27.44
N ILE A 230 24.57 -10.43 -26.71
CA ILE A 230 23.16 -10.44 -27.10
C ILE A 230 22.96 -9.75 -28.45
N ARG A 231 23.60 -8.60 -28.65
CA ARG A 231 23.55 -7.90 -29.95
C ARG A 231 24.17 -8.74 -31.06
N PHE A 232 25.30 -9.40 -30.80
CA PHE A 232 25.93 -10.30 -31.76
C PHE A 232 25.00 -11.46 -32.16
N LEU A 233 24.31 -12.09 -31.20
CA LEU A 233 23.35 -13.16 -31.48
C LEU A 233 22.14 -12.67 -32.29
N VAL A 234 21.63 -11.45 -32.03
CA VAL A 234 20.57 -10.84 -32.84
C VAL A 234 21.05 -10.59 -34.28
N ASP A 235 22.24 -10.00 -34.45
CA ASP A 235 22.79 -9.64 -35.76
C ASP A 235 23.20 -10.89 -36.61
N GLN A 236 23.32 -12.08 -36.01
CA GLN A 236 23.70 -13.33 -36.69
C GLN A 236 22.52 -14.22 -37.15
N ALA A 237 21.32 -14.01 -36.63
CA ALA A 237 20.16 -14.87 -36.89
C ALA A 237 19.07 -14.12 -37.69
N ASP A 238 18.49 -14.79 -38.71
CA ASP A 238 17.43 -14.21 -39.55
C ASP A 238 16.19 -13.78 -38.74
N ASP A 239 15.95 -14.43 -37.60
CA ASP A 239 14.88 -14.19 -36.63
C ASP A 239 15.39 -13.69 -35.26
N GLY A 240 16.62 -13.16 -35.18
CA GLY A 240 17.34 -12.90 -33.93
C GLY A 240 16.60 -12.07 -32.88
N GLU A 241 15.90 -11.00 -33.27
CA GLU A 241 15.11 -10.18 -32.32
C GLU A 241 13.86 -10.94 -31.83
N GLN A 242 13.27 -11.80 -32.67
CA GLN A 242 12.11 -12.64 -32.31
C GLN A 242 12.53 -13.78 -31.37
N ALA A 243 13.71 -14.37 -31.59
CA ALA A 243 14.30 -15.36 -30.70
C ALA A 243 14.64 -14.76 -29.31
N LYS A 244 15.18 -13.54 -29.29
CA LYS A 244 15.43 -12.75 -28.07
C LYS A 244 14.13 -12.43 -27.32
N ASP A 245 13.11 -11.95 -28.01
CA ASP A 245 11.79 -11.69 -27.40
C ASP A 245 11.15 -12.97 -26.86
N GLY A 246 11.30 -14.10 -27.56
CA GLY A 246 10.86 -15.43 -27.10
C GLY A 246 11.55 -15.86 -25.80
N LEU A 247 12.87 -15.68 -25.69
CA LEU A 247 13.64 -15.96 -24.47
C LEU A 247 13.18 -15.08 -23.29
N ILE A 248 12.96 -13.79 -23.54
CA ILE A 248 12.47 -12.83 -22.52
C ILE A 248 11.07 -13.25 -22.05
N ASP A 249 10.16 -13.57 -22.96
CA ASP A 249 8.79 -13.98 -22.63
C ASP A 249 8.76 -15.30 -21.86
N CYS A 250 9.59 -16.26 -22.24
CA CYS A 250 9.75 -17.52 -21.51
C CYS A 250 10.24 -17.28 -20.08
N ALA A 251 11.27 -16.45 -19.88
CA ALA A 251 11.79 -16.13 -18.54
C ALA A 251 10.74 -15.42 -17.66
N VAL A 252 10.00 -14.49 -18.24
CA VAL A 252 8.92 -13.77 -17.56
C VAL A 252 7.74 -14.69 -17.21
N GLU A 253 7.43 -15.69 -18.04
CA GLU A 253 6.41 -16.71 -17.72
C GLU A 253 6.90 -17.66 -16.61
N MET A 254 8.11 -18.21 -16.74
CA MET A 254 8.70 -19.13 -15.75
C MET A 254 8.85 -18.52 -14.36
N SER A 255 9.04 -17.20 -14.27
CA SER A 255 9.08 -16.47 -12.99
C SER A 255 7.80 -16.58 -12.16
N GLY A 256 6.64 -16.90 -12.77
CA GLY A 256 5.35 -16.93 -12.08
C GLY A 256 4.93 -15.60 -11.45
N GLY A 257 5.54 -14.48 -11.87
CA GLY A 257 5.35 -13.17 -11.24
C GLY A 257 6.39 -12.80 -10.19
N ILE A 258 7.28 -13.71 -9.81
CA ILE A 258 8.25 -13.51 -8.74
C ILE A 258 9.49 -12.76 -9.27
N PHE A 259 9.60 -11.47 -8.95
CA PHE A 259 10.70 -10.63 -9.41
C PHE A 259 12.08 -11.13 -8.97
N LEU A 260 12.21 -11.67 -7.75
CA LEU A 260 13.48 -12.21 -7.24
C LEU A 260 13.96 -13.43 -8.04
N TRP A 261 13.06 -14.32 -8.45
CA TRP A 261 13.37 -15.45 -9.33
C TRP A 261 13.95 -14.92 -10.65
N LEU A 262 13.32 -13.89 -11.21
CA LEU A 262 13.73 -13.27 -12.46
C LEU A 262 15.08 -12.55 -12.36
N LYS A 263 15.36 -11.85 -11.25
CA LYS A 263 16.69 -11.26 -10.95
C LYS A 263 17.78 -12.33 -10.97
N LEU A 264 17.54 -13.46 -10.27
CA LEU A 264 18.51 -14.55 -10.16
C LEU A 264 18.77 -15.25 -11.50
N VAL A 265 17.71 -15.59 -12.23
CA VAL A 265 17.84 -16.31 -13.52
C VAL A 265 18.40 -15.39 -14.61
N ALA A 266 18.03 -14.11 -14.66
CA ALA A 266 18.63 -13.16 -15.60
C ALA A 266 20.14 -12.97 -15.36
N ALA A 267 20.58 -12.93 -14.10
CA ALA A 267 22.01 -12.89 -13.77
C ALA A 267 22.74 -14.17 -14.24
N ALA A 268 22.17 -15.35 -14.00
CA ALA A 268 22.75 -16.62 -14.45
C ALA A 268 22.81 -16.72 -16.00
N LEU A 269 21.78 -16.26 -16.71
CA LEU A 269 21.80 -16.19 -18.17
C LEU A 269 22.92 -15.26 -18.69
N VAL A 270 23.21 -14.16 -17.99
CA VAL A 270 24.33 -13.26 -18.35
C VAL A 270 25.70 -13.92 -18.13
N GLU A 271 25.85 -14.82 -17.15
CA GLU A 271 27.08 -15.61 -17.01
C GLU A 271 27.26 -16.58 -18.20
N GLU A 272 26.19 -17.31 -18.55
CA GLU A 272 26.17 -18.32 -19.63
C GLU A 272 26.22 -17.69 -21.05
N LEU A 273 26.01 -16.37 -21.20
CA LEU A 273 26.25 -15.67 -22.47
C LEU A 273 27.71 -15.73 -22.93
N ASN A 274 28.65 -16.00 -22.03
CA ASN A 274 30.08 -16.15 -22.39
C ASN A 274 30.38 -17.50 -23.06
N THR A 275 29.48 -18.48 -22.96
CA THR A 275 29.64 -19.86 -23.42
C THR A 275 28.62 -20.27 -24.48
N CYS A 276 27.39 -19.74 -24.44
CA CYS A 276 26.33 -20.02 -25.42
C CYS A 276 26.63 -19.39 -26.79
N ASP A 277 26.44 -20.14 -27.88
CA ASP A 277 26.68 -19.68 -29.27
C ASP A 277 25.39 -19.26 -30.00
N THR A 278 24.21 -19.64 -29.50
CA THR A 278 22.90 -19.33 -30.09
C THR A 278 21.85 -18.96 -29.04
N PHE A 279 20.73 -18.36 -29.46
CA PHE A 279 19.56 -18.19 -28.59
C PHE A 279 18.93 -19.51 -28.15
N ALA A 280 19.07 -20.59 -28.95
CA ALA A 280 18.58 -21.91 -28.58
C ALA A 280 19.36 -22.50 -27.39
N ASP A 281 20.66 -22.22 -27.28
CA ASP A 281 21.48 -22.64 -26.12
C ASP A 281 21.02 -21.91 -24.85
N LEU A 282 20.78 -20.59 -24.92
CA LEU A 282 20.26 -19.80 -23.81
C LEU A 282 18.86 -20.25 -23.38
N GLN A 283 18.00 -20.61 -24.35
CA GLN A 283 16.68 -21.17 -24.10
C GLN A 283 16.78 -22.54 -23.39
N ALA A 284 17.67 -23.42 -23.84
CA ALA A 284 17.93 -24.70 -23.20
C ALA A 284 18.55 -24.57 -21.79
N VAL A 285 19.32 -23.50 -21.54
CA VAL A 285 19.79 -23.13 -20.19
C VAL A 285 18.63 -22.64 -19.32
N LEU A 286 17.78 -21.75 -19.84
CA LEU A 286 16.60 -21.22 -19.14
C LEU A 286 15.65 -22.34 -18.70
N GLU A 287 15.38 -23.30 -19.58
CA GLU A 287 14.49 -24.44 -19.32
C GLU A 287 14.98 -25.41 -18.23
N GLN A 288 16.26 -25.35 -17.84
CA GLN A 288 16.81 -26.12 -16.72
C GLN A 288 16.49 -25.51 -15.35
N PHE A 289 16.08 -24.24 -15.29
CA PHE A 289 15.72 -23.59 -14.02
C PHE A 289 14.31 -24.00 -13.57
N PRO A 290 14.13 -24.46 -12.32
CA PRO A 290 12.81 -24.82 -11.82
C PRO A 290 11.97 -23.58 -11.53
N ARG A 291 10.64 -23.71 -11.64
CA ARG A 291 9.68 -22.65 -11.29
C ARG A 291 9.56 -22.52 -9.75
N GLY A 292 9.41 -21.29 -9.26
CA GLY A 292 9.27 -20.98 -7.83
C GLY A 292 10.61 -20.84 -7.09
N LEU A 293 10.60 -20.14 -5.95
CA LEU A 293 11.84 -19.77 -5.24
C LEU A 293 12.50 -20.95 -4.51
N GLU A 294 11.74 -21.80 -3.84
CA GLU A 294 12.34 -22.91 -3.08
C GLU A 294 13.09 -23.89 -3.97
N GLU A 295 12.49 -24.30 -5.10
CA GLU A 295 13.16 -25.19 -6.04
C GLU A 295 14.37 -24.50 -6.70
N LEU A 296 14.28 -23.18 -6.96
CA LEU A 296 15.42 -22.40 -7.44
C LEU A 296 16.56 -22.42 -6.41
N TYR A 297 16.27 -22.25 -5.11
CA TYR A 297 17.29 -22.33 -4.05
C TYR A 297 17.88 -23.74 -3.94
N ARG A 298 17.07 -24.81 -4.05
CA ARG A 298 17.56 -26.20 -4.13
C ARG A 298 18.49 -26.39 -5.33
N HIS A 299 18.10 -25.91 -6.51
CA HIS A 299 18.92 -25.96 -7.73
C HIS A 299 20.25 -25.19 -7.58
N MET A 300 20.22 -23.98 -7.03
CA MET A 300 21.41 -23.18 -6.72
C MET A 300 22.36 -23.91 -5.76
N LEU A 301 21.83 -24.50 -4.68
CA LEU A 301 22.63 -25.29 -3.73
C LEU A 301 23.23 -26.55 -4.37
N GLN A 302 22.50 -27.24 -5.24
CA GLN A 302 22.98 -28.43 -5.93
C GLN A 302 24.11 -28.13 -6.93
N ARG A 303 24.08 -26.97 -7.61
CA ARG A 303 25.16 -26.51 -8.51
C ARG A 303 26.48 -26.20 -7.80
N ILE A 304 26.49 -26.01 -6.47
CA ILE A 304 27.73 -25.81 -5.71
C ILE A 304 28.60 -27.09 -5.81
N PRO A 305 29.89 -26.98 -6.20
CA PRO A 305 30.81 -28.12 -6.23
C PRO A 305 30.90 -28.84 -4.88
N GLU A 306 30.91 -30.17 -4.88
CA GLU A 306 30.83 -31.01 -3.67
C GLU A 306 31.86 -30.61 -2.60
N GLN A 307 33.09 -30.30 -3.02
CA GLN A 307 34.20 -29.89 -2.14
C GLN A 307 33.94 -28.56 -1.41
N ARG A 308 32.98 -27.75 -1.89
CA ARG A 308 32.61 -26.46 -1.31
C ARG A 308 31.33 -26.52 -0.47
N ARG A 309 30.43 -27.49 -0.71
CA ARG A 309 29.10 -27.59 -0.06
C ARG A 309 29.16 -27.57 1.46
N ILE A 310 30.03 -28.39 2.07
CA ILE A 310 30.21 -28.47 3.53
C ILE A 310 30.52 -27.08 4.12
N LYS A 311 31.48 -26.39 3.51
CA LYS A 311 31.94 -25.06 3.93
C LYS A 311 30.88 -23.97 3.68
N GLY A 312 30.11 -24.11 2.59
CA GLY A 312 28.94 -23.28 2.32
C GLY A 312 27.85 -23.39 3.39
N ALA A 313 27.49 -24.62 3.75
CA ALA A 313 26.51 -24.91 4.79
C ALA A 313 26.95 -24.35 6.16
N GLN A 314 28.23 -24.49 6.52
CA GLN A 314 28.79 -23.88 7.74
C GLN A 314 28.60 -22.36 7.79
N ILE A 315 28.85 -21.67 6.67
CA ILE A 315 28.70 -20.20 6.58
C ILE A 315 27.22 -19.79 6.70
N ILE A 316 26.34 -20.48 5.96
CA ILE A 316 24.89 -20.25 6.01
C ILE A 316 24.36 -20.43 7.44
N GLN A 317 24.75 -21.52 8.12
CA GLN A 317 24.39 -21.75 9.52
C GLN A 317 24.96 -20.68 10.45
N LEU A 318 26.23 -20.29 10.29
CA LEU A 318 26.86 -19.28 11.14
C LEU A 318 26.15 -17.92 11.05
N VAL A 319 25.76 -17.49 9.85
CA VAL A 319 24.98 -16.26 9.66
C VAL A 319 23.59 -16.41 10.27
N ARG A 320 22.86 -17.52 10.01
CA ARG A 320 21.54 -17.77 10.62
C ARG A 320 21.60 -17.76 12.15
N CYS A 321 22.62 -18.37 12.76
CA CYS A 321 22.85 -18.37 14.20
C CYS A 321 23.04 -16.93 14.74
N SER A 322 23.80 -16.10 14.02
CA SER A 322 24.07 -14.73 14.46
C SER A 322 22.80 -13.87 14.50
N MET A 323 21.86 -14.08 13.57
CA MET A 323 20.56 -13.42 13.57
C MET A 323 19.68 -13.90 14.74
N ALA A 324 19.55 -15.23 14.91
CA ALA A 324 18.76 -15.80 16.00
C ALA A 324 19.24 -15.36 17.40
N VAL A 325 20.56 -15.22 17.60
CA VAL A 325 21.13 -14.71 18.85
C VAL A 325 20.79 -13.23 19.09
N SER A 326 20.64 -12.44 18.03
CA SER A 326 20.21 -11.04 18.11
C SER A 326 18.71 -10.93 18.43
N GLU A 327 17.87 -11.71 17.75
CA GLU A 327 16.42 -11.81 17.99
C GLU A 327 16.11 -12.28 19.43
N MET A 328 16.72 -13.38 19.89
CA MET A 328 16.50 -13.91 21.25
C MET A 328 16.94 -12.94 22.36
N LYS A 329 17.94 -12.08 22.12
CA LYS A 329 18.45 -11.16 23.15
C LYS A 329 17.61 -9.89 23.30
N ALA A 330 16.97 -9.42 22.22
CA ALA A 330 16.03 -8.31 22.27
C ALA A 330 14.91 -8.57 23.30
N GLN A 331 14.47 -9.82 23.42
CA GLN A 331 13.39 -10.25 24.33
C GLN A 331 13.82 -10.43 25.81
N TRP A 332 15.12 -10.54 26.13
CA TRP A 332 15.56 -10.98 27.48
C TRP A 332 16.53 -10.05 28.22
N ILE A 333 17.27 -9.14 27.56
CA ILE A 333 18.34 -8.36 28.24
C ILE A 333 18.33 -6.88 27.83
N SER A 334 17.52 -6.05 28.50
CA SER A 334 17.43 -4.59 28.28
C SER A 334 18.66 -3.75 28.67
N LYS A 335 19.79 -4.39 29.05
CA LYS A 335 20.99 -3.74 29.59
C LYS A 335 22.28 -4.02 28.81
N ILE A 336 22.24 -4.84 27.76
CA ILE A 336 23.40 -5.14 26.92
C ILE A 336 22.99 -4.82 25.49
N SER A 337 23.74 -3.96 24.81
CA SER A 337 23.53 -3.71 23.38
C SER A 337 23.51 -5.04 22.62
N PRO A 338 22.59 -5.26 21.67
CA PRO A 338 22.65 -6.45 20.83
C PRO A 338 24.06 -6.56 20.20
N PRO A 339 24.57 -7.79 20.00
CA PRO A 339 25.81 -7.96 19.26
C PRO A 339 25.62 -7.33 17.86
N PRO A 340 26.67 -6.71 17.28
CA PRO A 340 26.58 -6.24 15.91
C PRO A 340 26.26 -7.42 14.98
N PRO A 341 25.54 -7.18 13.88
CA PRO A 341 25.27 -8.22 12.89
C PRO A 341 26.57 -8.76 12.30
N MET A 342 26.51 -9.93 11.66
CA MET A 342 27.69 -10.56 11.06
C MET A 342 28.27 -9.64 9.98
N SER A 343 29.45 -9.07 10.20
CA SER A 343 30.15 -8.27 9.19
C SER A 343 31.08 -9.11 8.32
N ALA A 344 31.57 -8.55 7.21
CA ALA A 344 32.55 -9.21 6.37
C ALA A 344 33.84 -9.52 7.14
N HIS A 345 34.38 -8.59 7.95
CA HIS A 345 35.55 -8.91 8.78
C HIS A 345 35.24 -9.99 9.82
N ALA A 346 34.07 -9.95 10.46
CA ALA A 346 33.67 -10.96 11.44
C ALA A 346 33.61 -12.35 10.82
N LEU A 347 32.99 -12.48 9.63
CA LEU A 347 32.92 -13.74 8.90
C LEU A 347 34.30 -14.19 8.39
N SER A 348 35.13 -13.27 7.89
CA SER A 348 36.51 -13.56 7.46
C SER A 348 37.36 -14.14 8.60
N VAL A 349 37.24 -13.58 9.82
CA VAL A 349 37.90 -14.10 11.02
C VAL A 349 37.28 -15.43 11.46
N ALA A 350 35.96 -15.54 11.55
CA ALA A 350 35.29 -16.79 11.98
C ALA A 350 35.55 -17.96 11.03
N HIS A 351 35.78 -17.67 9.74
CA HIS A 351 36.14 -18.66 8.74
C HIS A 351 37.66 -18.98 8.70
N THR A 352 38.50 -18.20 9.37
CA THR A 352 39.95 -18.46 9.43
C THR A 352 40.26 -19.61 10.41
N ASN A 353 41.27 -20.45 10.09
CA ASN A 353 41.71 -21.51 11.00
C ASN A 353 42.13 -20.92 12.37
N TYR A 354 41.61 -21.47 13.47
CA TYR A 354 41.85 -21.02 14.83
C TYR A 354 43.34 -20.83 15.18
N THR A 355 44.23 -21.67 14.66
CA THR A 355 45.69 -21.54 14.86
C THR A 355 46.25 -20.22 14.28
N ASN A 356 45.69 -19.74 13.18
CA ASN A 356 46.04 -18.45 12.59
C ASN A 356 45.42 -17.27 13.37
N ILE A 357 44.25 -17.46 14.00
CA ILE A 357 43.59 -16.44 14.82
C ILE A 357 44.38 -16.20 16.12
N VAL A 358 44.75 -17.27 16.84
CA VAL A 358 45.48 -17.18 18.12
C VAL A 358 46.85 -16.51 17.94
N ASN A 359 47.52 -16.80 16.82
CA ASN A 359 48.82 -16.22 16.48
C ASN A 359 48.73 -14.86 15.75
N ARG A 360 47.51 -14.33 15.48
CA ARG A 360 47.34 -13.06 14.78
C ARG A 360 47.71 -11.90 15.69
N ASN A 361 48.68 -11.09 15.26
CA ASN A 361 49.07 -9.89 15.98
C ASN A 361 47.89 -8.89 16.01
N ARG A 362 47.43 -8.50 17.21
CA ARG A 362 46.26 -7.63 17.39
C ARG A 362 46.63 -6.18 17.05
N LYS A 363 46.36 -5.79 15.81
CA LYS A 363 46.56 -4.45 15.26
C LYS A 363 45.35 -4.05 14.42
N ALA A 364 45.17 -2.75 14.19
CA ALA A 364 44.22 -2.27 13.19
C ALA A 364 44.60 -2.84 11.80
N LEU A 365 43.59 -3.22 11.01
CA LEU A 365 43.78 -3.61 9.62
C LEU A 365 44.21 -2.40 8.81
N ARG A 366 45.16 -2.58 7.89
CA ARG A 366 45.45 -1.57 6.87
C ARG A 366 44.28 -1.53 5.86
N PRO A 367 44.03 -0.39 5.18
CA PRO A 367 42.94 -0.31 4.20
C PRO A 367 42.98 -1.42 3.14
N GLU A 368 44.15 -1.70 2.58
CA GLU A 368 44.38 -2.81 1.63
C GLU A 368 44.00 -4.20 2.20
N GLU A 369 44.27 -4.43 3.49
CA GLU A 369 43.96 -5.71 4.16
C GLU A 369 42.47 -5.85 4.50
N SER A 370 41.81 -4.72 4.74
CA SER A 370 40.36 -4.62 4.92
C SER A 370 39.64 -4.93 3.60
N GLU A 371 40.02 -4.25 2.52
CA GLU A 371 39.44 -4.44 1.19
C GLU A 371 39.66 -5.86 0.65
N ASP A 372 40.86 -6.43 0.81
CA ASP A 372 41.16 -7.83 0.47
C ASP A 372 40.31 -8.82 1.29
N ALA A 373 40.10 -8.56 2.59
CA ALA A 373 39.24 -9.40 3.43
C ALA A 373 37.76 -9.35 2.99
N ILE A 374 37.26 -8.16 2.65
CA ILE A 374 35.88 -7.95 2.15
C ILE A 374 35.69 -8.65 0.81
N ARG A 375 36.60 -8.44 -0.16
CA ARG A 375 36.58 -9.11 -1.47
C ARG A 375 36.63 -10.63 -1.37
N LYS A 376 37.44 -11.17 -0.45
CA LYS A 376 37.50 -12.61 -0.18
C LYS A 376 36.19 -13.16 0.39
N VAL A 377 35.46 -12.38 1.19
CA VAL A 377 34.14 -12.76 1.68
C VAL A 377 33.10 -12.71 0.57
N ASP A 378 33.01 -11.65 -0.22
CA ASP A 378 32.12 -11.60 -1.39
C ASP A 378 32.31 -12.82 -2.31
N TYR A 379 33.56 -13.12 -2.68
CA TYR A 379 33.88 -14.33 -3.45
C TYR A 379 33.46 -15.61 -2.73
N LEU A 380 33.66 -15.71 -1.41
CA LEU A 380 33.28 -16.87 -0.60
C LEU A 380 31.76 -17.09 -0.61
N LEU A 381 30.96 -16.04 -0.44
CA LEU A 381 29.49 -16.09 -0.46
C LEU A 381 28.96 -16.53 -1.83
N ARG A 382 29.47 -15.94 -2.92
CA ARG A 382 29.12 -16.36 -4.30
C ARG A 382 29.50 -17.81 -4.57
N SER A 383 30.75 -18.18 -4.28
CA SER A 383 31.34 -19.46 -4.71
C SER A 383 31.05 -20.67 -3.81
N HIS A 384 30.61 -20.46 -2.57
CA HIS A 384 30.29 -21.52 -1.60
C HIS A 384 28.86 -21.46 -1.08
N CYS A 385 28.17 -20.32 -1.15
CA CYS A 385 26.76 -20.18 -0.71
C CYS A 385 25.81 -19.85 -1.88
N ALA A 386 26.30 -19.94 -3.13
CA ALA A 386 25.56 -19.66 -4.37
C ALA A 386 24.88 -18.27 -4.42
N GLY A 387 25.37 -17.28 -3.66
CA GLY A 387 24.71 -15.96 -3.58
C GLY A 387 23.41 -15.93 -2.78
N LEU A 388 23.08 -16.98 -2.01
CA LEU A 388 21.99 -16.94 -1.02
C LEU A 388 22.29 -15.99 0.15
N LEU A 389 23.58 -15.67 0.33
CA LEU A 389 24.11 -14.63 1.19
C LEU A 389 24.81 -13.58 0.32
N GLU A 390 24.69 -12.31 0.68
CA GLU A 390 25.35 -11.19 0.01
C GLU A 390 25.92 -10.18 1.01
N LEU A 391 26.80 -9.30 0.52
CA LEU A 391 27.28 -8.15 1.28
C LEU A 391 26.35 -6.96 1.02
N LYS A 392 25.76 -6.44 2.08
CA LYS A 392 24.82 -5.31 2.04
C LYS A 392 25.47 -4.08 1.40
N ASP A 393 24.73 -3.48 0.46
CA ASP A 393 25.08 -2.27 -0.31
C ASP A 393 26.41 -2.35 -1.12
N TYR A 394 27.07 -3.52 -1.15
CA TYR A 394 28.42 -3.68 -1.69
C TYR A 394 28.52 -3.44 -3.20
N GLU A 395 27.50 -3.76 -3.98
CA GLU A 395 27.49 -3.43 -5.42
C GLU A 395 27.39 -1.92 -5.68
N GLU A 396 26.73 -1.16 -4.82
CA GLU A 396 26.65 0.30 -4.94
C GLU A 396 27.98 0.94 -4.52
N MET A 397 28.58 0.43 -3.43
CA MET A 397 29.93 0.81 -3.00
C MET A 397 30.99 0.51 -4.08
N ALA A 398 30.87 -0.61 -4.79
CA ALA A 398 31.80 -1.01 -5.86
C ALA A 398 31.58 -0.27 -7.20
N ARG A 399 30.40 0.32 -7.43
CA ARG A 399 30.08 1.11 -8.62
C ARG A 399 30.36 2.62 -8.47
N ALA A 400 30.47 3.12 -7.24
CA ALA A 400 30.78 4.52 -6.99
C ALA A 400 32.19 4.87 -7.48
N ASP A 401 32.34 6.02 -8.15
CA ASP A 401 33.55 6.37 -8.92
C ASP A 401 34.87 6.16 -8.18
N ALA A 402 35.83 5.53 -8.88
CA ALA A 402 37.16 5.22 -8.35
C ALA A 402 37.93 6.46 -7.87
N ASP A 403 37.66 7.63 -8.46
CA ASP A 403 38.28 8.90 -8.07
C ASP A 403 37.86 9.38 -6.67
N ALA A 404 36.73 8.89 -6.13
CA ALA A 404 36.29 9.15 -4.76
C ALA A 404 36.73 8.07 -3.75
N ALA A 405 37.42 7.01 -4.18
CA ALA A 405 37.80 5.90 -3.31
C ALA A 405 38.97 6.24 -2.36
N ALA A 406 39.81 7.22 -2.70
CA ALA A 406 41.03 7.55 -1.95
C ALA A 406 40.78 8.19 -0.57
N GLU A 407 39.60 8.79 -0.34
CA GLU A 407 39.24 9.48 0.91
C GLU A 407 38.13 8.77 1.70
N ARG A 408 37.56 7.66 1.20
CA ARG A 408 36.52 6.92 1.91
C ARG A 408 37.11 6.03 3.00
N GLU A 409 36.62 6.21 4.23
CA GLU A 409 36.81 5.25 5.31
C GLU A 409 36.14 3.92 4.92
N ILE A 410 36.90 2.82 4.91
CA ILE A 410 36.39 1.51 4.48
C ILE A 410 35.41 0.99 5.52
N GLN A 411 34.13 1.14 5.23
CA GLN A 411 33.04 0.59 6.03
C GLN A 411 32.98 -0.93 5.82
N ASP A 412 32.95 -1.67 6.94
CA ASP A 412 32.81 -3.13 6.97
C ASP A 412 31.34 -3.52 6.69
N PRO A 413 31.02 -4.12 5.53
CA PRO A 413 29.64 -4.39 5.16
C PRO A 413 29.04 -5.55 5.94
N GLU A 414 27.72 -5.49 6.13
CA GLU A 414 26.92 -6.54 6.77
C GLU A 414 26.75 -7.73 5.81
N VAL A 415 26.91 -8.96 6.31
CA VAL A 415 26.58 -10.21 5.62
C VAL A 415 25.10 -10.51 5.88
N VAL A 416 24.29 -10.41 4.83
CA VAL A 416 22.83 -10.58 4.89
C VAL A 416 22.37 -11.75 4.02
N PHE A 417 21.19 -12.29 4.30
CA PHE A 417 20.48 -13.15 3.35
C PHE A 417 19.92 -12.31 2.21
N LEU A 418 20.02 -12.83 0.99
CA LEU A 418 19.51 -12.21 -0.24
C LEU A 418 18.03 -11.81 -0.12
N HIS A 419 17.22 -12.59 0.60
CA HIS A 419 15.81 -12.28 0.85
C HIS A 419 15.27 -13.08 2.05
N LYS A 420 14.19 -12.60 2.70
CA LYS A 420 13.50 -13.31 3.80
C LYS A 420 13.13 -14.75 3.41
N SER A 421 12.64 -14.98 2.20
CA SER A 421 12.28 -16.32 1.71
C SER A 421 13.44 -17.32 1.67
N VAL A 422 14.71 -16.87 1.67
CA VAL A 422 15.87 -17.76 1.81
C VAL A 422 15.97 -18.26 3.25
N ILE A 423 15.66 -17.41 4.23
CA ILE A 423 15.60 -17.75 5.66
C ILE A 423 14.45 -18.75 5.89
N ASP A 424 13.26 -18.41 5.41
CA ASP A 424 12.06 -19.25 5.51
C ASP A 424 12.31 -20.64 4.89
N PHE A 425 12.98 -20.69 3.73
CA PHE A 425 13.42 -21.93 3.08
C PHE A 425 14.44 -22.71 3.91
N ILE A 426 15.47 -22.07 4.48
CA ILE A 426 16.51 -22.75 5.29
C ILE A 426 15.93 -23.36 6.56
N ASP A 427 14.99 -22.68 7.19
CA ASP A 427 14.34 -23.14 8.42
C ASP A 427 13.35 -24.29 8.13
N HIS A 428 12.83 -24.39 6.90
CA HIS A 428 11.86 -25.42 6.52
C HIS A 428 12.39 -26.85 6.73
N PRO A 429 11.61 -27.76 7.38
CA PRO A 429 12.07 -29.10 7.74
C PRO A 429 12.64 -29.93 6.57
N ASP A 430 12.17 -29.72 5.34
CA ASP A 430 12.62 -30.48 4.16
C ASP A 430 13.93 -29.94 3.54
N ALA A 431 14.28 -28.67 3.80
CA ALA A 431 15.54 -28.09 3.35
C ALA A 431 16.68 -28.42 4.33
N GLN A 432 16.37 -28.51 5.63
CA GLN A 432 17.33 -28.84 6.67
C GLN A 432 18.17 -30.09 6.36
N PRO A 433 17.62 -31.25 5.94
CA PRO A 433 18.41 -32.42 5.52
C PRO A 433 19.41 -32.15 4.40
N GLN A 434 19.16 -31.21 3.49
CA GLN A 434 20.08 -30.89 2.38
C GLN A 434 21.29 -30.08 2.88
N LEU A 435 21.07 -29.21 3.87
CA LEU A 435 22.12 -28.44 4.55
C LEU A 435 22.86 -29.28 5.63
N LEU A 436 22.14 -30.15 6.33
CA LEU A 436 22.62 -30.97 7.47
C LEU A 436 23.18 -32.35 7.08
N SER A 437 22.82 -32.93 5.93
CA SER A 437 23.43 -34.19 5.47
C SER A 437 24.95 -34.07 5.25
N SER A 438 25.42 -32.84 5.03
CA SER A 438 26.84 -32.48 4.99
C SER A 438 27.51 -32.41 6.38
N HIS A 439 26.75 -32.48 7.48
CA HIS A 439 27.21 -32.26 8.86
C HIS A 439 26.48 -33.11 9.91
N ARG A 440 27.14 -34.19 10.39
CA ARG A 440 26.83 -34.85 11.68
C ARG A 440 27.31 -34.01 12.87
N GLY A 441 27.00 -32.71 12.89
CA GLY A 441 27.68 -31.74 13.77
C GLY A 441 26.75 -30.99 14.71
N ILE A 442 25.93 -30.11 14.15
CA ILE A 442 25.13 -29.16 14.92
C ILE A 442 23.76 -29.02 14.25
N VAL A 443 22.71 -29.38 14.99
CA VAL A 443 21.31 -29.13 14.62
C VAL A 443 20.74 -28.14 15.63
N ILE A 444 20.21 -27.01 15.14
CA ILE A 444 19.50 -26.04 15.97
C ILE A 444 18.01 -26.21 15.72
N ASN A 445 17.31 -26.85 16.65
CA ASN A 445 15.86 -27.02 16.61
C ASN A 445 15.23 -26.12 17.69
N ASN A 446 14.40 -25.16 17.29
CA ASN A 446 13.62 -24.29 18.19
C ASN A 446 14.45 -23.71 19.36
N GLY A 447 15.57 -23.08 19.05
CA GLY A 447 16.48 -22.46 20.03
C GLY A 447 17.29 -23.45 20.90
N LYS A 448 17.15 -24.77 20.70
CA LYS A 448 18.01 -25.78 21.34
C LYS A 448 19.13 -26.19 20.40
N LEU A 449 20.36 -25.96 20.86
CA LEU A 449 21.57 -26.42 20.21
C LEU A 449 21.78 -27.90 20.55
N SER A 450 21.57 -28.78 19.58
CA SER A 450 21.83 -30.21 19.69
C SER A 450 23.05 -30.59 18.86
N ILE A 451 24.06 -31.13 19.54
CA ILE A 451 25.21 -31.78 18.92
C ILE A 451 24.82 -33.25 18.70
N ALA A 452 25.07 -33.76 17.48
CA ALA A 452 24.79 -35.15 17.10
C ALA A 452 26.02 -36.06 17.29
#